data_AF-A0A7W1JYN8-F1
#
_entry.id   AF-A0A7W1JYN8-F1
#
_cell.length_a   1.000
_cell.length_b   1.000
_cell.length_c   1.000
_cell.angle_alpha   90.00
_cell.angle_beta   90.00
_cell.angle_gamma   90.00
#
_symmetry.space_group_name_H-M   'P 1'
#
loop_
_entity.id
_entity.type
_entity.pdbx_description
1 polymer ?
#
loop_
_entity_poly.entity_id
_entity_poly.type
_entity_poly.pdbx_seq_one_letter_code
_entity_poly.pdbx_strand_id
1 'polypeptide(L)'
;MSETEERIVQNNLTFRAANEKIRAKAAEYDEPMERIPFLCECPDMDCTTIVWMAPSEYEAVRSNSKHFFTVTGHEKAEEPVGEVVSRQDGYVVVEKQIADLEESGSSRAYGP
;
A
#
# COMPACT_ATOMS: atom_id res chain seq x y z
N MET A 1 -2.87 -5.64 19.21
CA MET A 1 -1.49 -5.54 18.69
C MET A 1 -0.63 -4.66 19.59
N SER A 2 0.67 -4.48 19.32
CA SER A 2 1.48 -3.41 19.94
C SER A 2 1.30 -2.06 19.23
N GLU A 3 1.62 -0.95 19.90
CA GLU A 3 1.54 0.40 19.31
C GLU A 3 2.38 0.56 18.03
N THR A 4 3.51 -0.16 17.93
CA THR A 4 4.35 -0.14 16.73
C THR A 4 3.71 -0.88 15.56
N GLU A 5 3.10 -2.03 15.84
CA GLU A 5 2.38 -2.84 14.85
C GLU A 5 1.18 -2.06 14.29
N GLU A 6 0.39 -1.45 15.17
CA GLU A 6 -0.74 -0.59 14.80
C GLU A 6 -0.30 0.59 13.92
N ARG A 7 0.78 1.27 14.30
CA ARG A 7 1.32 2.40 13.53
C ARG A 7 1.78 1.98 12.14
N ILE A 8 2.42 0.82 12.00
CA ILE A 8 2.82 0.30 10.68
C ILE A 8 1.59 0.16 9.79
N VAL A 9 0.57 -0.56 10.26
CA VAL A 9 -0.67 -0.80 9.51
C VAL A 9 -1.37 0.51 9.14
N GLN A 10 -1.49 1.44 10.09
CA GLN A 10 -2.19 2.71 9.89
C GLN A 10 -1.46 3.60 8.85
N ASN A 11 -0.13 3.60 8.87
CA ASN A 11 0.68 4.28 7.86
C ASN A 11 0.50 3.64 6.48
N ASN A 12 0.54 2.31 6.37
CA ASN A 12 0.31 1.62 5.10
C ASN A 12 -1.07 1.96 4.51
N LEU A 13 -2.12 1.98 5.35
CA LEU A 13 -3.49 2.33 4.95
C LEU A 13 -3.58 3.77 4.42
N THR A 14 -2.78 4.69 4.95
CA THR A 14 -2.70 6.07 4.47
C THR A 14 -2.17 6.13 3.04
N PHE A 15 -1.09 5.41 2.73
CA PHE A 15 -0.56 5.33 1.37
C PHE A 15 -1.50 4.60 0.41
N ARG A 16 -2.15 3.52 0.85
CA ARG A 16 -3.22 2.86 0.07
C ARG A 16 -4.31 3.86 -0.29
N ALA A 17 -4.81 4.63 0.66
CA ALA A 17 -5.85 5.62 0.40
C ALA A 17 -5.40 6.71 -0.60
N ALA A 18 -4.12 7.09 -0.59
CA ALA A 18 -3.55 7.98 -1.59
C ALA A 18 -3.48 7.31 -2.99
N ASN A 19 -3.04 6.06 -3.05
CA ASN A 19 -2.95 5.29 -4.29
C ASN A 19 -4.32 5.03 -4.93
N GLU A 20 -5.35 4.78 -4.14
CA GLU A 20 -6.73 4.67 -4.65
C GLU A 20 -7.18 5.96 -5.36
N LYS A 21 -6.81 7.14 -4.82
CA LYS A 21 -7.09 8.42 -5.49
C LYS A 21 -6.31 8.57 -6.80
N ILE A 22 -5.05 8.14 -6.82
CA ILE A 22 -4.23 8.16 -8.04
C ILE A 22 -4.87 7.25 -9.11
N ARG A 23 -5.23 6.02 -8.76
CA ARG A 23 -5.91 5.08 -9.66
C ARG A 23 -7.22 5.67 -10.18
N ALA A 24 -8.05 6.21 -9.30
CA ALA A 24 -9.32 6.82 -9.67
C ALA A 24 -9.11 7.99 -10.64
N LYS A 25 -8.12 8.86 -10.40
CA LYS A 25 -7.76 9.95 -11.31
C LYS A 25 -7.21 9.47 -12.64
N ALA A 26 -6.41 8.43 -12.65
CA ALA A 26 -5.94 7.81 -13.89
C ALA A 26 -7.07 7.24 -14.75
N ALA A 27 -8.13 6.71 -14.11
CA ALA A 27 -9.29 6.18 -14.81
C ALA A 27 -10.21 7.25 -15.43
N GLU A 28 -10.02 8.53 -15.09
CA GLU A 28 -10.78 9.64 -15.70
C GLU A 28 -10.28 10.03 -17.11
N TYR A 29 -9.13 9.51 -17.55
CA TYR A 29 -8.58 9.81 -18.87
C TYR A 29 -9.21 8.95 -19.98
N ASP A 30 -9.46 9.56 -21.14
CA ASP A 30 -10.07 8.88 -22.30
C ASP A 30 -9.19 7.75 -22.87
N GLU A 31 -7.86 7.91 -22.82
CA GLU A 31 -6.90 6.89 -23.21
C GLU A 31 -6.31 6.21 -21.97
N PRO A 32 -6.39 4.86 -21.86
CA PRO A 32 -5.86 4.14 -20.72
C PRO A 32 -4.33 4.23 -20.71
N MET A 33 -3.78 4.71 -19.59
CA MET A 33 -2.34 4.72 -19.35
C MET A 33 -1.83 3.30 -19.09
N GLU A 34 -0.79 2.88 -19.81
CA GLU A 34 -0.16 1.57 -19.62
C GLU A 34 0.47 1.44 -18.23
N ARG A 35 1.07 2.53 -17.72
CA ARG A 35 1.63 2.60 -16.37
C ARG A 35 1.27 3.93 -15.72
N ILE A 36 0.95 3.87 -14.43
CA ILE A 36 0.62 5.04 -13.61
C ILE A 36 1.50 5.10 -12.36
N PRO A 37 1.78 6.30 -11.83
CA PRO A 37 2.72 6.46 -10.74
C PRO A 37 2.03 6.21 -9.40
N PHE A 38 2.29 5.09 -8.77
CA PHE A 38 1.83 4.84 -7.41
C PHE A 38 2.90 5.19 -6.37
N LEU A 39 2.48 5.60 -5.18
CA LEU A 39 3.37 5.76 -4.03
C LEU A 39 3.70 4.38 -3.45
N CYS A 40 4.96 4.19 -3.05
CA CYS A 40 5.35 3.06 -2.21
C CYS A 40 4.48 3.03 -0.94
N GLU A 41 3.93 1.87 -0.58
CA GLU A 41 3.02 1.74 0.56
C GLU A 41 3.72 1.36 1.86
N CYS A 42 5.06 1.45 1.92
CA CYS A 42 5.81 1.18 3.14
C CYS A 42 5.36 2.11 4.29
N PRO A 43 5.52 1.71 5.56
CA PRO A 43 5.01 2.49 6.69
C PRO A 43 5.85 3.72 7.05
N ASP A 44 6.89 4.02 6.26
CA ASP A 44 7.66 5.25 6.40
C ASP A 44 6.86 6.44 5.84
N MET A 45 6.42 7.33 6.74
CA MET A 45 5.59 8.49 6.39
C MET A 45 6.33 9.56 5.56
N ASP A 46 7.66 9.51 5.52
CA ASP A 46 8.46 10.40 4.67
C ASP A 46 8.73 9.79 3.28
N CYS A 47 8.24 8.57 3.03
CA CYS A 47 8.44 7.91 1.74
C CYS A 47 7.64 8.59 0.63
N THR A 48 8.34 9.08 -0.38
CA THR A 48 7.77 9.69 -1.59
C THR A 48 8.17 8.96 -2.86
N THR A 49 8.68 7.73 -2.71
CA THR A 49 9.18 6.93 -3.85
C THR A 49 8.02 6.44 -4.69
N ILE A 50 8.17 6.56 -6.01
CA ILE A 50 7.17 6.16 -7.00
C ILE A 50 7.47 4.76 -7.53
N VAL A 51 6.45 3.92 -7.58
CA VAL A 51 6.42 2.63 -8.28
C VAL A 51 5.54 2.79 -9.51
N TRP A 52 6.13 2.61 -10.69
CA TRP A 52 5.39 2.64 -11.95
C TRP A 52 4.78 1.27 -12.23
N MET A 53 3.47 1.16 -12.11
CA MET A 53 2.74 -0.09 -12.28
C MET A 53 1.63 0.07 -13.31
N ALA A 54 1.32 -1.02 -14.01
CA ALA A 54 0.07 -1.11 -14.73
C ALA A 54 -1.12 -1.05 -13.76
N PRO A 55 -2.26 -0.45 -14.15
CA PRO A 55 -3.46 -0.47 -13.31
C PRO A 55 -3.88 -1.88 -12.87
N SER A 56 -3.71 -2.88 -13.75
CA SER A 56 -3.99 -4.29 -13.47
C SER A 56 -3.06 -4.92 -12.44
N GLU A 57 -1.79 -4.50 -12.37
CA GLU A 57 -0.85 -4.97 -11.34
C GLU A 57 -1.26 -4.45 -9.96
N TYR A 58 -1.65 -3.18 -9.88
CA TYR A 58 -2.16 -2.60 -8.64
C TYR A 58 -3.47 -3.28 -8.22
N GLU A 59 -4.38 -3.54 -9.15
CA GLU A 59 -5.61 -4.29 -8.88
C GLU A 59 -5.34 -5.73 -8.42
N ALA A 60 -4.34 -6.40 -8.98
CA ALA A 60 -3.92 -7.73 -8.53
C ALA A 60 -3.44 -7.69 -7.07
N VAL A 61 -2.64 -6.69 -6.68
CA VAL A 61 -2.27 -6.48 -5.27
C VAL A 61 -3.52 -6.21 -4.43
N ARG A 62 -4.44 -5.37 -4.89
CA ARG A 62 -5.68 -5.03 -4.17
C ARG A 62 -6.72 -6.14 -4.10
N SER A 63 -6.57 -7.22 -4.88
CA SER A 63 -7.45 -8.40 -4.79
C SER A 63 -7.42 -9.08 -3.40
N ASN A 64 -6.36 -8.84 -2.63
CA ASN A 64 -6.26 -9.21 -1.22
C ASN A 64 -6.06 -7.97 -0.35
N SER A 65 -7.00 -7.70 0.56
CA SER A 65 -6.94 -6.53 1.44
C SER A 65 -5.75 -6.52 2.41
N LYS A 66 -5.11 -7.67 2.63
CA LYS A 66 -3.89 -7.82 3.42
C LYS A 66 -2.61 -7.51 2.65
N HIS A 67 -2.69 -7.39 1.33
CA HIS A 67 -1.50 -7.12 0.52
C HIS A 67 -1.21 -5.63 0.46
N PHE A 68 0.05 -5.28 0.64
CA PHE A 68 0.63 -3.97 0.38
C PHE A 68 1.85 -4.14 -0.52
N PHE A 69 2.29 -3.07 -1.18
CA PHE A 69 3.52 -3.12 -1.97
C PHE A 69 4.51 -2.04 -1.54
N THR A 70 5.77 -2.42 -1.59
CA THR A 70 6.90 -1.52 -1.32
C THR A 70 7.80 -1.48 -2.54
N VAL A 71 8.53 -0.39 -2.76
CA VAL A 71 9.66 -0.42 -3.68
C VAL A 71 10.70 -1.42 -3.17
N THR A 72 11.39 -2.10 -4.08
CA THR A 72 12.43 -3.07 -3.69
C THR A 72 13.45 -2.46 -2.72
N GLY A 73 13.68 -3.13 -1.59
CA GLY A 73 14.59 -2.68 -0.53
C GLY A 73 13.87 -2.06 0.67
N HIS A 74 12.59 -1.71 0.55
CA HIS A 74 11.80 -1.11 1.63
C HIS A 74 10.98 -2.15 2.44
N GLU A 75 10.97 -3.43 2.04
CA GLU A 75 10.15 -4.46 2.68
C GLU A 75 10.44 -4.67 4.17
N LYS A 76 11.67 -4.35 4.62
CA LYS A 76 12.06 -4.52 6.03
C LYS A 76 11.28 -3.59 6.97
N ALA A 77 10.81 -2.45 6.47
CA ALA A 77 9.99 -1.53 7.27
C ALA A 77 8.64 -2.16 7.67
N GLU A 78 8.24 -3.27 7.05
CA GLU A 78 6.97 -3.94 7.29
C GLU A 78 7.02 -4.90 8.49
N GLU A 79 8.22 -5.22 9.01
CA GLU A 79 8.37 -6.03 10.22
C GLU A 79 7.87 -5.29 11.47
N PRO A 80 7.21 -5.98 12.43
CA PRO A 80 7.00 -7.43 12.48
C PRO A 80 5.67 -7.91 11.89
N VAL A 81 4.88 -7.04 11.25
CA VAL A 81 3.48 -7.34 10.83
C VAL A 81 3.33 -7.80 9.38
N GLY A 82 4.37 -7.67 8.57
CA GLY A 82 4.33 -7.99 7.14
C GLY A 82 5.36 -9.03 6.72
N GLU A 83 4.95 -9.97 5.89
CA GLU A 83 5.83 -10.96 5.27
C GLU A 83 5.84 -10.80 3.75
N VAL A 84 7.00 -10.96 3.12
CA VAL A 84 7.12 -10.93 1.66
C VAL A 84 6.46 -12.15 1.04
N VAL A 85 5.46 -11.93 0.18
CA VAL A 85 4.72 -13.00 -0.52
C VAL A 85 4.97 -13.02 -2.02
N SER A 86 5.47 -11.92 -2.59
CA SER A 86 5.82 -11.84 -4.01
C SER A 86 6.91 -10.79 -4.25
N ARG A 87 7.77 -11.05 -5.24
CA ARG A 87 8.78 -10.10 -5.71
C ARG A 87 8.58 -9.90 -7.20
N GLN A 88 8.46 -8.65 -7.61
CA GLN A 88 8.24 -8.23 -8.98
C GLN A 88 9.40 -7.32 -9.40
N ASP A 89 9.46 -6.96 -10.68
CA ASP A 89 10.46 -5.99 -11.13
C ASP A 89 10.08 -4.59 -10.62
N GLY A 90 10.91 -4.04 -9.73
CA GLY A 90 10.73 -2.71 -9.14
C GLY A 90 9.88 -2.62 -7.86
N TYR A 91 9.19 -3.70 -7.44
CA TYR A 91 8.43 -3.70 -6.19
C TYR A 91 8.30 -5.09 -5.55
N VAL A 92 7.93 -5.09 -4.27
CA VAL A 92 7.75 -6.27 -3.43
C VAL A 92 6.36 -6.21 -2.82
N VAL A 93 5.63 -7.32 -2.89
CA VAL A 93 4.32 -7.45 -2.23
C VAL A 93 4.51 -8.10 -0.86
N VAL A 94 3.97 -7.46 0.16
CA VAL A 94 3.93 -7.97 1.53
C VAL A 94 2.50 -8.27 1.95
N GLU A 95 2.30 -9.32 2.74
CA GLU A 95 1.02 -9.68 3.33
C GLU A 95 1.03 -9.40 4.83
N LYS A 96 -0.01 -8.70 5.32
CA LYS A 96 -0.27 -8.49 6.74
C LYS A 96 -0.92 -9.71 7.37
N GLN A 97 -0.55 -10.04 8.60
CA GLN A 97 -1.11 -11.18 9.31
C GLN A 97 -2.50 -10.83 9.87
N ILE A 98 -3.36 -11.84 10.07
CA ILE A 98 -4.82 -11.68 10.21
C ILE A 98 -5.25 -10.79 11.40
N ALA A 99 -4.45 -10.72 12.46
CA ALA A 99 -4.75 -9.86 13.60
C ALA A 99 -4.65 -8.35 13.28
N ASP A 100 -3.98 -7.99 12.18
CA ASP A 100 -3.51 -6.63 11.96
C ASP A 100 -4.56 -5.71 11.31
N LEU A 101 -5.56 -6.28 10.64
CA LEU A 101 -6.57 -5.49 9.91
C LEU A 101 -7.89 -5.29 10.64
N GLU A 102 -8.25 -6.17 11.58
CA GLU A 102 -9.56 -6.10 12.25
C GLU A 102 -9.64 -4.99 13.32
N GLU A 103 -8.51 -4.53 13.87
CA GLU A 103 -8.51 -3.50 14.94
C GLU A 103 -8.51 -2.04 14.40
N SER A 104 -8.18 -1.82 13.11
CA SER A 104 -8.05 -0.46 12.53
C SER A 104 -9.37 0.12 11.98
N GLY A 105 -10.46 -0.66 12.01
CA GLY A 105 -11.78 -0.29 11.48
C GLY A 105 -12.64 0.60 12.39
N SER A 106 -12.15 1.04 13.56
CA SER A 106 -12.94 1.87 14.47
C SER A 106 -12.27 3.21 14.80
N SER A 107 -12.77 4.25 14.13
CA SER A 107 -12.82 5.64 14.59
C SER A 107 -11.50 6.43 14.72
N ARG A 108 -11.21 7.23 13.69
CA ARG A 108 -11.23 8.70 13.85
C ARG A 108 -11.27 9.40 12.50
N ALA A 109 -12.39 10.06 12.24
CA ALA A 109 -12.47 11.14 11.28
C ALA A 109 -11.45 12.23 11.64
N TYR A 110 -10.62 12.64 10.69
CA TYR A 110 -9.90 13.90 10.74
C TYR A 110 -10.01 14.59 9.39
N GLY A 111 -10.94 15.54 9.32
CA GLY A 111 -10.79 16.77 8.53
C GLY A 111 -9.91 17.77 9.31
N PRO A 112 -9.73 19.02 8.84
CA PRO A 112 -10.72 19.84 8.14
C PRO A 112 -10.78 19.68 6.62
#